data_AF-A0A952KAI1-F1
#
_entry.id   AF-A0A952KAI1-F1
#
_cell.length_a   1.000
_cell.length_b   1.000
_cell.length_c   1.000
_cell.angle_alpha   90.00
_cell.angle_beta   90.00
_cell.angle_gamma   90.00
#
_symmetry.space_group_name_H-M   'P 1'
#
loop_
_entity.id
_entity.type
_entity.pdbx_description
1 polymer ?
#
loop_
_entity_poly.entity_id
_entity_poly.type
_entity_poly.pdbx_seq_one_letter_code
_entity_poly.pdbx_strand_id
1 'polypeptide(L)'
;SYGFSHLEAGLLLTAWPLAIVVTSPLVGRLIGRYPGGLLGGIGLALLCLGLVLLALLPAHPAQADIVWRMALCGIGYGLFQSPNNHTIITSAPAHRSGGASGMLGTARLTGQTLGAVLLAMIFAVADPHHGSGSFVALWIAAGFAALAGVCSALRLRQ
;
A
#
# COMPACT_ATOMS: atom_id res chain seq x y z
N SER A 1 -4.44 20.58 11.38
CA SER A 1 -3.12 20.11 10.93
C SER A 1 -2.18 20.07 12.12
N TYR A 2 -1.29 19.08 12.23
CA TYR A 2 -0.45 18.81 13.42
C TYR A 2 0.64 19.88 13.72
N GLY A 3 0.53 21.10 13.17
CA GLY A 3 1.51 22.16 13.37
C GLY A 3 2.86 21.96 12.67
N PHE A 4 3.06 20.84 11.96
CA PHE A 4 4.27 20.61 11.18
C PHE A 4 4.42 21.62 10.04
N SER A 5 5.65 22.04 9.80
CA SER A 5 5.98 22.78 8.58
C SER A 5 5.74 21.92 7.34
N HIS A 6 5.50 22.56 6.20
CA HIS A 6 5.33 21.87 4.91
C HIS A 6 6.53 20.96 4.57
N LEU A 7 7.74 21.38 4.97
CA LEU A 7 8.96 20.61 4.78
C LEU A 7 8.99 19.35 5.65
N GLU A 8 8.64 19.45 6.93
CA GLU A 8 8.57 18.30 7.83
C GLU A 8 7.51 17.30 7.40
N ALA A 9 6.32 17.76 7.03
CA ALA A 9 5.28 16.90 6.49
C ALA A 9 5.77 16.17 5.22
N GLY A 10 6.46 16.87 4.32
CA GLY A 10 7.08 16.28 3.15
C GLY A 10 8.10 15.20 3.50
N LEU A 11 9.00 15.47 4.45
CA LEU A 11 10.01 14.51 4.92
C LEU A 11 9.37 13.26 5.51
N LEU A 12 8.31 13.41 6.32
CA LEU A 12 7.57 12.27 6.88
C LEU A 12 6.96 11.37 5.80
N LEU A 13 6.46 11.96 4.71
CA LEU A 13 5.92 11.20 3.58
C LEU A 13 6.99 10.41 2.83
N THR A 14 8.26 10.83 2.86
CA THR A 14 9.37 10.10 2.22
C THR A 14 9.71 8.77 2.91
N ALA A 15 9.27 8.56 4.16
CA ALA A 15 9.49 7.31 4.88
C ALA A 15 8.88 6.10 4.15
N TRP A 16 7.74 6.29 3.48
CA TRP A 16 7.10 5.23 2.68
C TRP A 16 7.99 4.80 1.50
N PRO A 17 8.33 5.65 0.50
CA PRO A 17 9.16 5.24 -0.61
C PRO A 17 10.55 4.76 -0.18
N LEU A 18 11.13 5.35 0.86
CA LEU A 18 12.42 4.89 1.41
C LEU A 18 12.32 3.45 1.94
N ALA A 19 11.25 3.12 2.66
CA ALA A 19 11.00 1.76 3.13
C ALA A 19 10.81 0.77 1.96
N ILE A 20 10.15 1.17 0.87
CA ILE A 20 10.05 0.35 -0.35
C ILE A 20 11.43 0.07 -0.94
N VAL A 21 12.28 1.11 -1.07
CA VAL A 21 13.63 0.99 -1.61
C VAL A 21 14.47 0.01 -0.78
N VAL A 22 14.43 0.14 0.55
CA VAL A 22 15.15 -0.74 1.48
C VAL A 22 14.63 -2.18 1.41
N THR A 23 13.32 -2.37 1.24
CA THR A 23 12.69 -3.69 1.19
C THR A 23 12.90 -4.40 -0.16
N SER A 24 13.13 -3.65 -1.25
CA SER A 24 13.19 -4.19 -2.60
C SER A 24 14.24 -5.31 -2.80
N PRO A 25 15.49 -5.22 -2.31
CA PRO A 25 16.48 -6.29 -2.43
C PRO A 25 16.10 -7.57 -1.68
N LEU A 26 15.41 -7.42 -0.54
CA LEU A 26 14.92 -8.57 0.23
C LEU A 26 13.85 -9.31 -0.57
N VAL A 27 12.88 -8.57 -1.11
CA VAL A 27 11.78 -9.15 -1.88
C VAL A 27 12.30 -9.80 -3.17
N GLY A 28 13.27 -9.20 -3.84
CA GLY A 28 13.93 -9.80 -5.01
C GLY A 28 14.55 -11.17 -4.73
N ARG A 29 15.11 -11.38 -3.53
CA ARG A 29 15.63 -12.70 -3.11
C ARG A 29 14.54 -13.71 -2.74
N LEU A 30 13.35 -13.25 -2.35
CA LEU A 30 12.22 -14.09 -1.98
C LEU A 30 11.40 -14.53 -3.20
N ILE A 31 11.39 -13.72 -4.25
CA ILE A 31 10.78 -14.06 -5.55
C ILE A 31 11.45 -15.33 -6.09
N GLY A 32 10.65 -16.31 -6.49
CA GLY A 32 11.11 -17.63 -6.95
C GLY A 32 11.40 -18.64 -5.84
N ARG A 33 11.60 -18.20 -4.58
CA ARG A 33 11.76 -19.09 -3.42
C ARG A 33 10.44 -19.39 -2.71
N TYR A 34 9.53 -18.42 -2.67
CA TYR A 34 8.22 -18.56 -2.03
C TYR A 34 7.08 -18.28 -3.03
N PRO A 35 5.88 -18.87 -2.82
CA PRO A 35 4.73 -18.59 -3.66
C PRO A 35 4.35 -17.11 -3.61
N GLY A 36 4.07 -16.51 -4.76
CA GLY A 36 3.68 -15.10 -4.87
C GLY A 36 2.45 -14.74 -4.02
N GLY A 37 1.50 -15.67 -3.88
CA GLY A 37 0.32 -15.50 -3.02
C GLY A 37 0.66 -15.37 -1.53
N LEU A 38 1.68 -16.08 -1.04
CA LEU A 38 2.13 -16.03 0.36
C LEU A 38 2.81 -14.70 0.66
N LEU A 39 3.79 -14.33 -0.15
CA LEU A 39 4.50 -13.05 -0.02
C LEU A 39 3.51 -11.88 -0.15
N GLY A 40 2.57 -11.99 -1.10
CA GLY A 40 1.51 -11.02 -1.30
C GLY A 40 0.58 -10.88 -0.10
N GLY A 41 0.13 -11.99 0.48
CA GLY A 41 -0.72 -12.00 1.66
C GLY A 41 -0.04 -11.39 2.89
N ILE A 42 1.23 -11.76 3.15
CA ILE A 42 2.02 -11.18 4.25
C ILE A 42 2.20 -9.67 4.04
N GLY A 43 2.56 -9.24 2.82
CA GLY A 43 2.73 -7.82 2.50
C GLY A 43 1.46 -7.01 2.72
N LEU A 44 0.31 -7.54 2.30
CA LEU A 44 -0.98 -6.88 2.49
C LEU A 44 -1.44 -6.87 3.95
N ALA A 45 -1.12 -7.90 4.73
CA ALA A 45 -1.37 -7.91 6.16
C ALA A 45 -0.55 -6.83 6.88
N LEU A 46 0.74 -6.68 6.54
CA LEU A 46 1.60 -5.62 7.07
C LEU A 46 1.11 -4.22 6.66
N LEU A 47 0.68 -4.06 5.40
CA LEU A 47 0.09 -2.81 4.93
C LEU A 47 -1.20 -2.47 5.68
N CYS A 48 -2.10 -3.43 5.84
CA CYS A 48 -3.34 -3.26 6.60
C CYS A 48 -3.05 -2.85 8.04
N LEU A 49 -2.10 -3.54 8.71
CA LEU A 49 -1.68 -3.20 10.07
C LEU A 49 -1.12 -1.77 10.14
N GLY A 50 -0.26 -1.37 9.21
CA GLY A 50 0.27 -0.01 9.15
C GLY A 50 -0.82 1.05 8.96
N LEU A 51 -1.82 0.79 8.11
CA LEU A 51 -2.96 1.68 7.90
C LEU A 51 -3.83 1.81 9.16
N VAL A 52 -4.09 0.70 9.85
CA VAL A 52 -4.83 0.72 11.14
C VAL A 52 -4.05 1.48 12.20
N LEU A 53 -2.73 1.27 12.28
CA LEU A 53 -1.87 1.99 13.24
C LEU A 53 -1.81 3.50 12.95
N LEU A 54 -1.88 3.90 11.68
CA LEU A 54 -2.04 5.30 11.28
C LEU A 54 -3.45 5.84 11.59
N ALA A 55 -4.49 5.02 11.50
CA ALA A 55 -5.85 5.42 11.84
C ALA A 55 -6.01 5.65 13.36
N LEU A 56 -5.25 4.91 14.17
CA LEU A 56 -5.22 4.98 15.63
C LEU A 56 -4.14 5.93 16.17
N LEU A 57 -3.67 6.87 15.34
CA LEU A 57 -2.63 7.82 15.74
C LEU A 57 -3.16 8.73 16.88
N PRO A 58 -2.38 8.97 17.94
CA PRO A 58 -2.79 9.86 19.03
C PRO A 58 -2.93 11.30 18.56
N ALA A 59 -3.69 12.12 19.31
CA ALA A 59 -3.95 13.53 18.97
C ALA A 59 -2.68 14.40 18.86
N HIS A 60 -1.62 14.03 19.58
CA HIS A 60 -0.31 14.68 19.55
C HIS A 60 0.80 13.64 19.29
N PRO A 61 0.97 13.19 18.03
CA PRO A 61 1.97 12.19 17.70
C PRO A 61 3.38 12.81 17.61
N ALA A 62 4.38 12.08 18.08
CA ALA A 62 5.76 12.43 17.78
C ALA A 62 6.03 12.22 16.27
N GLN A 63 7.04 12.90 15.70
CA GLN A 63 7.44 12.66 14.31
C GLN A 63 7.84 11.19 14.09
N ALA A 64 8.56 10.60 15.05
CA ALA A 64 8.96 9.19 15.03
C ALA A 64 7.75 8.25 14.90
N ASP A 65 6.63 8.57 15.57
CA ASP A 65 5.40 7.79 15.54
C ASP A 65 4.80 7.66 14.14
N ILE A 66 4.91 8.74 13.35
CA ILE A 66 4.43 8.78 11.98
C ILE A 66 5.40 8.00 11.09
N VAL A 67 6.72 8.20 11.24
CA VAL A 67 7.76 7.60 10.40
C VAL A 67 7.69 6.07 10.42
N TRP A 68 7.68 5.44 11.60
CA TRP A 68 7.74 3.98 11.67
C TRP A 68 6.47 3.33 11.13
N ARG A 69 5.30 3.94 11.33
CA ARG A 69 4.02 3.46 10.79
C ARG A 69 3.99 3.59 9.27
N MET A 70 4.49 4.70 8.73
CA MET A 70 4.62 4.90 7.28
C MET A 70 5.61 3.93 6.66
N ALA A 71 6.72 3.66 7.34
CA ALA A 71 7.70 2.67 6.91
C ALA A 71 7.10 1.26 6.90
N LEU A 72 6.28 0.90 7.89
CA LEU A 72 5.56 -0.38 7.91
C LEU A 72 4.62 -0.52 6.70
N CYS A 73 3.87 0.52 6.35
CA CYS A 73 3.08 0.56 5.13
C CYS A 73 3.96 0.34 3.87
N GLY A 74 5.12 0.99 3.81
CA GLY A 74 6.06 0.85 2.69
C GLY A 74 6.66 -0.55 2.55
N ILE A 75 7.04 -1.17 3.66
CA ILE A 75 7.53 -2.55 3.69
C ILE A 75 6.43 -3.49 3.19
N GLY A 76 5.22 -3.38 3.74
CA GLY A 76 4.07 -4.21 3.35
C GLY A 76 3.72 -4.05 1.86
N TYR A 77 3.66 -2.81 1.39
CA TYR A 77 3.41 -2.50 -0.02
C TYR A 77 4.49 -3.08 -0.94
N GLY A 78 5.78 -2.92 -0.61
CA GLY A 78 6.89 -3.47 -1.39
C GLY A 78 6.86 -5.00 -1.48
N LEU A 79 6.57 -5.66 -0.35
CA LEU A 79 6.46 -7.11 -0.25
C LEU A 79 5.27 -7.68 -1.05
N PHE A 80 4.19 -6.91 -1.19
CA PHE A 80 3.07 -7.30 -2.06
C PHE A 80 3.34 -7.00 -3.54
N GLN A 81 3.75 -5.77 -3.84
CA GLN A 81 3.77 -5.25 -5.20
C GLN A 81 4.74 -6.03 -6.08
N SER A 82 5.98 -6.26 -5.61
CA SER A 82 7.02 -6.90 -6.42
C SER A 82 6.68 -8.35 -6.85
N PRO A 83 6.32 -9.30 -5.94
CA PRO A 83 5.97 -10.66 -6.34
C PRO A 83 4.63 -10.74 -7.09
N ASN A 84 3.66 -9.88 -6.78
CA ASN A 84 2.40 -9.85 -7.53
C ASN A 84 2.64 -9.43 -8.99
N ASN A 85 3.48 -8.42 -9.22
CA ASN A 85 3.84 -7.97 -10.56
C ASN A 85 4.59 -9.05 -11.33
N HIS A 86 5.58 -9.66 -10.70
CA HIS A 86 6.35 -10.74 -11.28
C HIS A 86 5.41 -11.87 -11.73
N THR A 87 4.54 -12.36 -10.82
CA THR A 87 3.59 -13.45 -11.09
C THR A 87 2.69 -13.14 -12.28
N ILE A 88 2.12 -11.93 -12.36
CA ILE A 88 1.23 -11.54 -13.47
C ILE A 88 1.98 -11.54 -14.80
N ILE A 89 3.17 -10.94 -14.85
CA ILE A 89 3.96 -10.85 -16.09
C ILE A 89 4.45 -12.23 -16.54
N THR A 90 4.92 -13.06 -15.61
CA THR A 90 5.45 -14.40 -15.93
C THR A 90 4.35 -15.44 -16.20
N SER A 91 3.11 -15.17 -15.83
CA SER A 91 1.97 -16.07 -16.13
C SER A 91 1.54 -16.04 -17.60
N ALA A 92 1.93 -15.00 -18.34
CA ALA A 92 1.64 -14.90 -19.76
C ALA A 92 2.78 -15.52 -20.61
N PRO A 93 2.47 -16.19 -21.73
CA PRO A 93 3.49 -16.62 -22.70
C PRO A 93 4.39 -15.45 -23.12
N ALA A 94 5.68 -15.70 -23.36
CA ALA A 94 6.67 -14.63 -23.61
C ALA A 94 6.27 -13.65 -24.72
N HIS A 95 5.60 -14.13 -25.79
CA HIS A 95 5.10 -13.31 -26.90
C HIS A 95 3.91 -12.41 -26.54
N ARG A 96 3.23 -12.63 -25.41
CA ARG A 96 2.11 -11.81 -24.89
C ARG A 96 2.46 -11.06 -23.60
N SER A 97 3.69 -11.19 -23.10
CA SER A 97 4.17 -10.53 -21.89
C SER A 97 4.01 -9.00 -21.95
N GLY A 98 4.23 -8.40 -23.12
CA GLY A 98 3.97 -6.97 -23.37
C GLY A 98 2.50 -6.61 -23.20
N GLY A 99 1.57 -7.44 -23.68
CA GLY A 99 0.14 -7.26 -23.48
C GLY A 99 -0.29 -7.41 -22.02
N ALA A 100 0.28 -8.39 -21.31
CA ALA A 100 0.04 -8.58 -19.87
C ALA A 100 0.53 -7.38 -19.05
N SER A 101 1.72 -6.85 -19.36
CA SER A 101 2.26 -5.62 -18.76
C SER A 101 1.37 -4.41 -19.04
N GLY A 102 0.88 -4.26 -20.28
CA GLY A 102 -0.07 -3.22 -20.66
C GLY A 102 -1.36 -3.27 -19.85
N MET A 103 -1.99 -4.44 -19.76
CA MET A 103 -3.20 -4.63 -18.94
C MET A 103 -2.94 -4.35 -17.45
N LEU A 104 -1.80 -4.78 -16.92
CA LEU A 104 -1.40 -4.50 -15.54
C LEU A 104 -1.22 -3.00 -15.31
N GLY A 105 -0.61 -2.29 -16.25
CA GLY A 105 -0.49 -0.83 -16.23
C GLY A 105 -1.85 -0.14 -16.23
N THR A 106 -2.74 -0.51 -17.15
CA THR A 106 -4.09 0.03 -17.23
C THR A 106 -4.87 -0.21 -15.94
N ALA A 107 -4.87 -1.45 -15.43
CA ALA A 107 -5.57 -1.79 -14.19
C ALA A 107 -5.08 -0.96 -12.99
N ARG A 108 -3.76 -0.73 -12.89
CA ARG A 108 -3.21 0.14 -11.85
C ARG A 108 -3.63 1.58 -12.00
N LEU A 109 -3.50 2.16 -13.18
CA LEU A 109 -3.86 3.56 -13.43
C LEU A 109 -5.34 3.78 -13.16
N THR A 110 -6.22 2.89 -13.62
CA THR A 110 -7.65 2.93 -13.31
C THR A 110 -7.88 2.86 -11.80
N GLY A 111 -7.23 1.93 -11.09
CA GLY A 111 -7.35 1.82 -9.63
C GLY A 111 -6.86 3.07 -8.89
N GLN A 112 -5.73 3.64 -9.30
CA GLN A 112 -5.18 4.86 -8.71
C GLN A 112 -6.11 6.06 -8.92
N THR A 113 -6.66 6.23 -10.12
CA THR A 113 -7.61 7.30 -10.43
C THR A 113 -8.88 7.15 -9.61
N LEU A 114 -9.48 5.95 -9.57
CA LEU A 114 -10.67 5.68 -8.75
C LEU A 114 -10.41 5.92 -7.26
N GLY A 115 -9.26 5.47 -6.76
CA GLY A 115 -8.85 5.69 -5.37
C GLY A 115 -8.65 7.17 -5.05
N ALA A 116 -8.03 7.94 -5.94
CA ALA A 116 -7.84 9.37 -5.78
C ALA A 116 -9.17 10.13 -5.77
N VAL A 117 -10.10 9.77 -6.66
CA VAL A 117 -11.46 10.34 -6.69
C VAL A 117 -12.22 10.00 -5.41
N LEU A 118 -12.18 8.75 -4.96
CA LEU A 118 -12.80 8.33 -3.71
C LEU A 118 -12.25 9.13 -2.52
N LEU A 119 -10.92 9.27 -2.44
CA LEU A 119 -10.26 10.05 -1.39
C LEU A 119 -10.68 11.52 -1.44
N ALA A 120 -10.73 12.13 -2.63
CA ALA A 120 -11.20 13.50 -2.82
C ALA A 120 -12.65 13.67 -2.37
N MET A 121 -13.55 12.72 -2.68
CA MET A 121 -14.93 12.74 -2.21
C MET A 121 -15.03 12.62 -0.69
N ILE A 122 -14.24 11.75 -0.06
CA ILE A 122 -14.18 11.62 1.40
C ILE A 122 -13.81 12.96 2.02
N PHE A 123 -12.77 13.63 1.53
CA PHE A 123 -12.35 14.93 2.05
C PHE A 123 -13.32 16.07 1.70
N ALA A 124 -14.06 15.99 0.60
CA ALA A 124 -15.07 16.98 0.24
C ALA A 124 -16.30 16.94 1.14
N VAL A 125 -16.67 15.75 1.63
CA VAL A 125 -17.84 15.55 2.51
C VAL A 125 -17.46 15.60 4.00
N ALA A 126 -16.21 15.27 4.34
CA ALA A 126 -15.73 15.30 5.72
C ALA A 126 -15.58 16.74 6.23
N ASP A 127 -16.07 16.98 7.44
CA ASP A 127 -15.90 18.26 8.12
C ASP A 127 -14.40 18.57 8.33
N PRO A 128 -13.89 19.70 7.80
CA PRO A 128 -12.47 20.08 7.91
C PRO A 128 -11.97 20.21 9.35
N HIS A 129 -12.86 20.45 10.32
CA HIS A 129 -12.47 20.77 11.69
C HIS A 129 -12.25 19.53 12.57
N HIS A 130 -12.78 18.37 12.20
CA HIS A 130 -12.80 17.18 13.08
C HIS A 130 -11.80 16.08 12.69
N GLY A 131 -11.03 16.22 11.60
CA GLY A 131 -10.06 15.19 11.16
C GLY A 131 -10.70 13.85 10.75
N SER A 132 -12.03 13.79 10.66
CA SER A 132 -12.82 12.59 10.34
C SER A 132 -12.45 12.03 8.96
N GLY A 133 -12.12 12.89 7.98
CA GLY A 133 -11.80 12.48 6.61
C GLY A 133 -10.60 11.53 6.53
N SER A 134 -9.49 11.85 7.22
CA SER A 134 -8.31 10.99 7.24
C SER A 134 -8.57 9.67 7.98
N PHE A 135 -9.34 9.71 9.06
CA PHE A 135 -9.71 8.50 9.79
C PHE A 135 -10.54 7.53 8.93
N VAL A 136 -11.59 8.05 8.29
CA VAL A 136 -12.46 7.27 7.38
C VAL A 136 -11.66 6.74 6.18
N ALA A 137 -10.81 7.56 5.57
CA ALA A 137 -9.97 7.15 4.45
C ALA A 137 -9.03 5.99 4.81
N LEU A 138 -8.37 6.06 5.98
CA LEU A 138 -7.46 5.01 6.43
C LEU A 138 -8.18 3.69 6.72
N TRP A 139 -9.37 3.73 7.30
CA TRP A 139 -10.18 2.52 7.53
C TRP A 139 -10.68 1.89 6.23
N ILE A 140 -11.14 2.70 5.27
CA ILE A 140 -11.52 2.21 3.94
C ILE A 140 -10.32 1.57 3.25
N ALA A 141 -9.16 2.22 3.28
CA ALA A 141 -7.92 1.69 2.72
C ALA A 141 -7.49 0.37 3.40
N ALA A 142 -7.59 0.28 4.73
CA ALA A 142 -7.32 -0.94 5.48
C ALA A 142 -8.28 -2.07 5.08
N GLY A 143 -9.58 -1.76 4.88
CA GLY A 143 -10.57 -2.70 4.36
C GLY A 143 -10.20 -3.25 2.98
N PHE A 144 -9.81 -2.38 2.04
CA PHE A 144 -9.31 -2.80 0.73
C PHE A 144 -8.04 -3.67 0.84
N ALA A 145 -7.09 -3.30 1.71
CA ALA A 145 -5.88 -4.08 1.93
C ALA A 145 -6.20 -5.47 2.51
N ALA A 146 -7.14 -5.55 3.46
CA ALA A 146 -7.58 -6.82 4.04
C ALA A 146 -8.27 -7.71 3.00
N LEU A 147 -9.20 -7.17 2.21
CA LEU A 147 -9.87 -7.91 1.13
C LEU A 147 -8.86 -8.41 0.08
N ALA A 148 -7.94 -7.55 -0.34
CA ALA A 148 -6.86 -7.93 -1.24
C ALA A 148 -5.98 -9.02 -0.62
N GLY A 149 -5.73 -8.95 0.69
CA GLY A 149 -4.95 -9.93 1.45
C GLY A 149 -5.60 -11.31 1.44
N VAL A 150 -6.92 -11.37 1.67
CA VAL A 150 -7.72 -12.59 1.54
C VAL A 150 -7.64 -13.14 0.12
N CYS A 151 -7.86 -12.30 -0.90
CA CYS A 151 -7.72 -12.70 -2.30
C CYS A 151 -6.32 -13.24 -2.62
N SER A 152 -5.25 -12.64 -2.08
CA SER A 152 -3.88 -13.12 -2.26
C SER A 152 -3.65 -14.46 -1.57
N ALA A 153 -4.23 -14.66 -0.39
CA ALA A 153 -4.14 -15.92 0.33
C ALA A 153 -4.92 -17.04 -0.38
N LEU A 154 -6.05 -16.72 -1.03
CA LEU A 154 -6.80 -17.70 -1.82
C LEU A 154 -5.99 -18.24 -3.01
N ARG A 155 -5.08 -17.45 -3.57
CA ARG A 155 -4.15 -17.90 -4.63
C ARG A 155 -3.14 -18.96 -4.16
N LEU A 156 -2.97 -19.16 -2.85
CA LEU A 156 -2.14 -20.26 -2.32
C LEU A 156 -2.79 -21.63 -2.48
N ARG A 157 -4.12 -21.65 -2.66
CA ARG A 157 -4.90 -22.89 -2.81
C ARG A 157 -5.06 -23.33 -4.26
N GLN A 158 -4.61 -22.51 -5.21
CA GLN A 158 -4.63 -22.77 -6.65
C GLN A 158 -3.26 -23.22 -7.10
#